data_AF-A0A519JZI7-F1
#
_entry.id   AF-A0A519JZI7-F1
#
_cell.length_a   1.000
_cell.length_b   1.000
_cell.length_c   1.000
_cell.angle_alpha   90.00
_cell.angle_beta   90.00
_cell.angle_gamma   90.00
#
_symmetry.space_group_name_H-M   'P 1'
#
loop_
_entity.id
_entity.type
_entity.pdbx_description
1 polymer ?
#
loop_
_entity_poly.entity_id
_entity_poly.type
_entity_poly.pdbx_seq_one_letter_code
_entity_poly.pdbx_strand_id
1 'polypeptide(L)' 'MMNNASSFPDWHGTTILAVRKDGRTVIAGDGQVSMGPTIVKGAARKVRTLAGGKV' A
#
# COMPACT_ATOMS: atom_id res chain seq x y z
N MET A 1 34.78 -15.23 -4.79
CA MET A 1 33.62 -15.46 -3.92
C MET A 1 32.82 -14.15 -3.90
N MET A 2 31.61 -14.14 -4.45
CA MET A 2 30.83 -12.91 -4.60
C MET A 2 30.16 -12.57 -3.27
N ASN A 3 30.58 -11.44 -2.71
CA ASN A 3 29.86 -10.69 -1.69
C ASN A 3 28.64 -10.07 -2.39
N ASN A 4 27.41 -10.38 -1.96
CA ASN A 4 26.27 -9.57 -2.34
C ASN A 4 25.44 -9.24 -1.10
N ALA A 5 25.70 -8.04 -0.61
CA ALA A 5 24.99 -7.44 0.50
C ALA A 5 23.54 -7.13 0.09
N SER A 6 22.62 -7.44 1.01
CA SER A 6 21.28 -6.86 1.16
C SER A 6 20.43 -6.69 -0.11
N SER A 7 19.65 -7.71 -0.47
CA SER A 7 18.41 -7.48 -1.22
C SER A 7 17.26 -7.55 -0.23
N PHE A 8 16.83 -6.40 0.30
CA PHE A 8 15.41 -6.27 0.60
C PHE A 8 14.67 -6.59 -0.70
N PRO A 9 13.55 -7.36 -0.69
CA PRO A 9 12.82 -7.67 -1.92
C PRO A 9 12.42 -6.35 -2.58
N ASP A 10 12.48 -6.26 -3.92
CA ASP A 10 12.03 -5.08 -4.68
C ASP A 10 10.63 -4.66 -4.23
N TRP A 11 10.54 -3.62 -3.41
CA TRP A 11 9.28 -3.10 -2.89
C TRP A 11 8.57 -2.37 -4.02
N HIS A 12 7.68 -3.06 -4.74
CA HIS A 12 6.66 -2.38 -5.55
C HIS A 12 5.65 -1.73 -4.61
N GLY A 13 5.86 -0.45 -4.34
CA GLY A 13 5.05 0.34 -3.41
C GLY A 13 3.58 0.38 -3.83
N THR A 14 2.69 0.22 -2.86
CA THR A 14 1.28 0.55 -3.00
C THR A 14 1.10 2.06 -2.84
N THR A 15 0.26 2.70 -3.65
CA THR A 15 -0.02 4.13 -3.48
C THR A 15 -1.13 4.30 -2.44
N ILE A 16 -0.80 4.89 -1.29
CA ILE A 16 -1.76 5.37 -0.30
C ILE A 16 -1.66 6.90 -0.25
N LEU A 17 -2.79 7.59 -0.40
CA LEU A 17 -2.90 9.03 -0.28
C LEU A 17 -3.81 9.40 0.89
N ALA A 18 -3.46 10.48 1.58
CA ALA A 18 -4.28 11.08 2.61
C ALA A 18 -4.42 12.59 2.36
N VAL A 19 -5.63 13.10 2.46
CA VAL A 19 -5.92 14.53 2.36
C VAL A 19 -6.65 14.97 3.61
N ARG A 20 -6.23 16.10 4.18
CA ARG A 20 -6.92 16.78 5.27
C ARG A 20 -7.38 18.16 4.82
N LYS A 21 -8.67 18.44 4.97
CA LYS A 21 -9.29 19.73 4.63
C LYS A 21 -10.51 19.96 5.52
N ASP A 22 -10.68 21.18 6.02
CA ASP A 22 -11.87 21.61 6.80
C ASP A 22 -12.21 20.66 7.97
N GLY A 23 -11.19 20.23 8.73
CA GLY A 23 -11.36 19.31 9.86
C GLY A 23 -11.68 17.86 9.47
N ARG A 24 -11.77 17.54 8.17
CA ARG A 24 -12.05 16.19 7.65
C ARG A 24 -10.78 15.56 7.09
N THR A 25 -10.68 14.25 7.21
CA THR A 25 -9.57 13.46 6.65
C THR A 25 -10.13 12.38 5.73
N VAL A 26 -9.53 12.23 4.55
CA VAL A 26 -9.83 11.16 3.58
C VAL A 26 -8.56 10.36 3.35
N ILE A 27 -8.69 9.03 3.32
CA ILE A 27 -7.61 8.10 2.99
C ILE A 27 -8.07 7.27 1.79
N ALA A 28 -7.22 7.18 0.77
CA ALA A 28 -7.45 6.37 -0.42
C ALA A 28 -6.22 5.52 -0.72
N GLY A 29 -6.44 4.35 -1.32
CA GLY A 29 -5.37 3.47 -1.78
C GLY A 29 -5.71 2.90 -3.14
N ASP A 30 -4.68 2.60 -3.94
CA ASP A 30 -4.86 1.90 -5.21
C ASP A 30 -5.20 0.40 -4.98
N GLY A 31 -5.78 -0.23 -6.00
CA GLY A 31 -6.23 -1.62 -5.95
C GLY A 31 -5.18 -2.67 -6.32
N GLN A 32 -3.97 -2.28 -6.72
CA GLN A 32 -3.03 -3.21 -7.36
C GLN A 32 -2.17 -3.97 -6.34
N VAL A 33 -1.95 -5.25 -6.57
CA VAL A 33 -0.91 -6.05 -5.88
C VAL A 33 -0.01 -6.63 -6.95
N SER A 34 1.31 -6.43 -6.79
CA SER A 34 2.32 -6.97 -7.69
C SER A 34 3.19 -8.01 -6.98
N MET A 35 3.75 -8.93 -7.76
CA MET A 35 4.84 -9.83 -7.36
C MET A 35 5.96 -9.67 -8.39
N GLY A 36 7.00 -8.94 -8.01
CA GLY A 36 7.95 -8.39 -8.97
C GLY A 36 7.22 -7.55 -10.03
N PRO A 37 7.53 -7.70 -11.32
CA PRO A 37 6.92 -6.90 -12.39
C PRO A 37 5.47 -7.28 -12.72
N THR A 38 4.95 -8.40 -12.19
CA THR A 38 3.63 -8.93 -12.56
C THR A 38 2.53 -8.46 -11.62
N ILE A 39 1.40 -7.99 -12.17
CA ILE A 39 0.19 -7.70 -11.40
C ILE A 39 -0.55 -9.01 -11.09
N VAL A 40 -0.75 -9.28 -9.81
CA VAL A 40 -1.41 -10.51 -9.31
C VAL A 40 -2.86 -10.26 -8.91
N LYS A 41 -3.21 -9.02 -8.53
CA LYS A 41 -4.59 -8.66 -8.14
C LYS A 41 -4.86 -7.19 -8.41
N GLY A 42 -5.94 -6.88 -9.15
CA GLY A 42 -6.32 -5.49 -9.48
C GLY A 42 -7.27 -4.81 -8.49
N ALA A 43 -7.89 -5.56 -7.55
CA ALA A 43 -8.95 -5.07 -6.66
C ALA A 43 -8.65 -5.32 -5.16
N ALA A 44 -7.42 -5.09 -4.72
CA ALA A 44 -7.07 -5.16 -3.31
C ALA A 44 -7.66 -3.98 -2.51
N ARG A 45 -8.07 -4.27 -1.27
CA ARG A 45 -8.56 -3.28 -0.33
C ARG A 45 -7.48 -2.98 0.70
N LYS A 46 -6.75 -1.88 0.52
CA LYS A 46 -5.60 -1.50 1.36
C LYS A 46 -5.96 -0.53 2.48
N VAL A 47 -7.16 0.05 2.42
CA VAL A 47 -7.71 0.91 3.47
C VAL A 47 -8.80 0.13 4.20
N ARG A 48 -8.72 0.14 5.54
CA ARG A 48 -9.73 -0.44 6.43
C ARG A 48 -9.99 0.50 7.60
N THR A 49 -11.22 0.50 8.09
CA THR A 49 -11.54 1.16 9.35
C THR A 49 -10.94 0.39 10.52
N LEU A 50 -10.48 1.12 11.54
CA LEU A 50 -10.04 0.53 12.80
C LEU A 50 -11.26 0.36 13.72
N ALA A 51 -11.28 -0.69 14.53
CA ALA A 51 -12.36 -1.00 15.49
C ALA A 51 -13.80 -0.88 14.92
N GLY A 52 -14.00 -1.15 13.62
CA GLY A 52 -15.30 -0.99 12.96
C GLY A 52 -15.83 0.44 12.92
N GLY A 53 -14.94 1.46 12.98
CA GLY A 53 -15.32 2.88 12.99
C GLY A 53 -15.70 3.42 14.37
N LYS A 54 -15.37 2.68 15.45
CA LYS A 54 -15.64 3.08 16.84
C LYS A 54 -14.47 3.81 17.51
N VAL A 55 -13.43 4.15 16.74
CA VAL A 55 -12.25 4.93 17.15
C VAL A 55 -11.98 6.02 16.14
#